data_AF-A0A948RJF9-F1
#
_entry.id   AF-A0A948RJF9-F1
#
_cell.length_a   1.000
_cell.length_b   1.000
_cell.length_c   1.000
_cell.angle_alpha   90.00
_cell.angle_beta   90.00
_cell.angle_gamma   90.00
#
_symmetry.space_group_name_H-M   'P 1'
#
loop_
_entity.id
_entity.type
_entity.pdbx_description
1 polymer ?
#
loop_
_entity_poly.entity_id
_entity_poly.type
_entity_poly.pdbx_seq_one_letter_code
_entity_poly.pdbx_strand_id
1 'polypeptide(L)'
;MIAKFRKKKKRSSWKSIFFSMFFVLLFIFVIGFLFITNWKIKQRREEFTARIETLKQEVAILEEKNQEIKERISQSGKEEYLEEVARDQLSLKAPGEEVVVVKKEPAFAEGSGEAKEEEKSWWDWIKKIWEK
;
A
#
# COMPACT_ATOMS: atom_id res chain seq x y z
N MET A 1 58.26 81.56 -13.51
CA MET A 1 58.25 80.14 -13.93
C MET A 1 56.85 79.58 -13.69
N ILE A 2 56.18 79.03 -14.72
CA ILE A 2 54.86 78.42 -14.58
C ILE A 2 55.00 76.94 -14.98
N ALA A 3 54.78 76.04 -14.03
CA ALA A 3 54.90 74.61 -14.24
C ALA A 3 53.71 74.08 -15.06
N LYS A 4 53.98 73.44 -16.21
CA LYS A 4 52.97 72.77 -17.04
C LYS A 4 52.73 71.36 -16.50
N PHE A 5 51.56 71.12 -15.89
CA PHE A 5 51.15 69.78 -15.48
C PHE A 5 50.72 68.95 -16.70
N ARG A 6 51.54 67.93 -17.03
CA ARG A 6 51.27 67.00 -18.13
C ARG A 6 50.15 66.03 -17.73
N LYS A 7 48.93 66.27 -18.20
CA LYS A 7 47.79 65.37 -17.99
C LYS A 7 48.07 64.01 -18.64
N LYS A 8 48.16 62.94 -17.84
CA LYS A 8 48.25 61.55 -18.33
C LYS A 8 46.93 61.18 -19.00
N LYS A 9 46.98 60.94 -20.32
CA LYS A 9 45.84 60.45 -21.11
C LYS A 9 45.55 59.00 -20.67
N LYS A 10 44.38 58.77 -20.07
CA LYS A 10 43.89 57.46 -19.62
C LYS A 10 43.61 56.59 -20.86
N ARG A 11 44.65 55.92 -21.37
CA ARG A 11 44.53 55.02 -22.52
C ARG A 11 43.96 53.69 -22.05
N SER A 12 42.88 53.24 -22.71
CA SER A 12 42.40 51.85 -22.72
C SER A 12 41.78 51.30 -21.43
N SER A 13 40.70 51.92 -20.94
CA SER A 13 39.82 51.30 -19.93
C SER A 13 38.64 50.51 -20.52
N TRP A 14 38.43 50.55 -21.84
CA TRP A 14 37.32 49.82 -22.46
C TRP A 14 37.56 48.31 -22.50
N LYS A 15 38.79 47.86 -22.80
CA LYS A 15 39.12 46.43 -22.79
C LYS A 15 38.89 45.77 -21.42
N SER A 16 39.17 46.49 -20.32
CA SER A 16 38.91 45.99 -18.96
C SER A 16 37.43 45.97 -18.61
N ILE A 17 36.62 46.89 -19.16
CA ILE A 17 35.16 46.89 -18.96
C ILE A 17 34.53 45.71 -19.72
N PHE A 18 34.94 45.46 -20.98
CA PHE A 18 34.48 44.30 -21.73
C PHE A 18 34.89 42.98 -21.09
N PHE A 19 36.13 42.89 -20.59
CA PHE A 19 36.60 41.70 -19.88
C PHE A 19 35.84 41.49 -18.57
N SER A 20 35.60 42.55 -17.80
CA SER A 20 34.78 42.46 -16.58
C SER A 20 33.34 42.04 -16.87
N MET A 21 32.74 42.54 -17.95
CA MET A 21 31.38 42.16 -18.35
C MET A 21 31.30 40.68 -18.77
N PHE A 22 32.32 40.19 -19.49
CA PHE A 22 32.43 38.78 -19.86
C PHE A 22 32.53 37.86 -18.63
N PHE A 23 33.34 38.24 -17.63
CA PHE A 23 33.45 37.48 -16.38
C PHE A 23 32.14 37.45 -15.59
N VAL A 24 31.38 38.55 -15.54
CA VAL A 24 30.07 38.59 -14.87
C VAL A 24 29.07 37.68 -15.59
N LEU A 25 29.04 37.71 -16.93
CA LEU A 25 28.20 36.81 -17.73
C LEU A 25 28.56 35.35 -17.52
N LEU A 26 29.85 35.02 -17.48
CA LEU A 26 30.34 33.67 -17.21
C LEU A 26 29.93 33.23 -15.79
N PHE A 27 30.02 34.12 -14.81
CA PHE A 27 29.62 33.82 -13.43
C PHE A 27 28.12 33.54 -13.32
N ILE A 28 27.29 34.35 -13.98
CA ILE A 28 25.83 34.12 -14.06
C ILE A 28 25.53 32.80 -14.77
N PHE A 29 26.27 32.47 -15.83
CA PHE A 29 26.10 31.22 -16.56
C PHE A 29 26.43 30.00 -15.69
N VAL A 30 27.53 30.05 -14.93
CA VAL A 30 27.91 29.00 -13.98
C VAL A 30 26.85 28.86 -12.89
N ILE A 31 26.39 29.96 -12.30
CA ILE A 31 25.31 29.93 -11.30
C ILE A 31 24.03 29.33 -11.88
N GLY A 32 23.60 29.76 -13.07
CA GLY A 32 22.43 29.22 -13.76
C GLY A 32 22.56 27.72 -14.05
N PHE A 33 23.74 27.27 -14.49
CA PHE A 33 24.03 25.85 -14.71
C PHE A 33 23.97 25.04 -13.40
N LEU A 34 24.48 25.59 -12.29
CA LEU A 34 24.34 24.97 -10.97
C LEU A 34 22.87 24.89 -10.53
N PHE A 35 22.05 25.91 -10.79
CA PHE A 35 20.63 25.88 -10.45
C PHE A 35 19.88 24.81 -11.25
N ILE A 36 20.13 24.69 -12.56
CA ILE A 36 19.48 23.68 -13.41
C ILE A 36 19.87 22.26 -12.97
N THR A 37 21.15 22.03 -12.67
CA THR A 37 21.64 20.71 -12.22
C THR A 37 21.08 20.34 -10.85
N ASN A 38 21.01 21.29 -9.91
CA ASN A 38 20.38 21.07 -8.60
C ASN A 38 18.89 20.76 -8.70
N TRP A 39 18.16 21.44 -9.61
CA TRP A 39 16.74 21.19 -9.80
C TRP A 39 16.47 19.78 -10.34
N LYS A 40 17.30 19.32 -11.29
CA LYS A 40 17.22 17.96 -11.85
C LYS A 40 17.52 16.88 -10.81
N ILE A 41 18.43 17.16 -9.87
CA ILE A 41 18.77 16.27 -8.76
C ILE A 41 17.63 16.19 -7.74
N LYS A 42 16.91 17.28 -7.49
CA LYS A 42 15.78 17.31 -6.56
C LYS A 42 14.63 16.41 -7.03
N GLN A 43 14.26 16.48 -8.32
CA GLN A 43 13.23 15.60 -8.89
C GLN A 43 13.60 14.10 -8.80
N ARG A 44 14.87 13.77 -9.04
CA ARG A 44 15.34 12.38 -8.90
C ARG A 44 15.26 11.90 -7.45
N ARG A 45 15.55 12.77 -6.48
CA ARG A 45 15.47 12.41 -5.06
C ARG A 45 14.04 12.11 -4.62
N GLU A 46 13.05 12.86 -5.07
CA GLU A 46 11.64 12.62 -4.71
C GLU A 46 11.15 11.25 -5.20
N GLU A 47 11.53 10.85 -6.41
CA GLU A 47 11.18 9.53 -6.97
C GLU A 47 11.82 8.38 -6.15
N PHE A 48 13.09 8.53 -5.74
CA PHE A 48 13.74 7.53 -4.90
C PHE A 48 13.18 7.50 -3.48
N THR A 49 12.83 8.65 -2.90
CA THR A 49 12.24 8.71 -1.55
C THR A 49 10.86 8.04 -1.54
N ALA A 50 10.02 8.30 -2.54
CA ALA A 50 8.72 7.65 -2.68
C ALA A 50 8.88 6.11 -2.79
N ARG A 51 9.81 5.63 -3.63
CA ARG A 51 10.09 4.19 -3.75
C ARG A 51 10.60 3.59 -2.44
N ILE A 52 11.44 4.30 -1.70
CA ILE A 52 11.91 3.84 -0.38
C ILE A 52 10.74 3.72 0.60
N GLU A 53 9.81 4.67 0.57
CA GLU A 53 8.63 4.66 1.44
C GLU A 53 7.68 3.51 1.09
N THR A 54 7.41 3.27 -0.20
CA THR A 54 6.59 2.12 -0.62
C THR A 54 7.24 0.79 -0.24
N LEU A 55 8.55 0.63 -0.47
CA LEU A 55 9.26 -0.59 -0.09
C LEU A 55 9.24 -0.82 1.42
N LYS A 56 9.35 0.25 2.23
CA LYS A 56 9.23 0.14 3.70
C LYS A 56 7.84 -0.30 4.13
N GLN A 57 6.80 0.22 3.50
CA GLN A 57 5.41 -0.20 3.76
C GLN A 57 5.20 -1.68 3.40
N GLU A 58 5.71 -2.11 2.24
CA GLU A 58 5.65 -3.52 1.84
C GLU A 58 6.36 -4.44 2.84
N VAL A 59 7.56 -4.05 3.32
CA VAL A 59 8.28 -4.79 4.36
C VAL A 59 7.46 -4.87 5.65
N ALA A 60 6.87 -3.77 6.10
CA ALA A 60 6.06 -3.76 7.32
C ALA A 60 4.84 -4.69 7.21
N ILE A 61 4.13 -4.68 6.07
CA ILE A 61 3.00 -5.58 5.82
C ILE A 61 3.45 -7.05 5.79
N LEU A 62 4.60 -7.33 5.18
CA LEU A 62 5.16 -8.69 5.14
C LEU A 62 5.59 -9.17 6.52
N GLU A 63 6.17 -8.30 7.35
CA GLU A 63 6.54 -8.62 8.73
C GLU A 63 5.31 -8.91 9.59
N GLU A 64 4.25 -8.10 9.48
CA GLU A 64 2.98 -8.32 10.18
C GLU A 64 2.36 -9.66 9.79
N LYS A 65 2.28 -9.97 8.49
CA LYS A 65 1.79 -11.27 8.01
C LYS A 65 2.65 -12.44 8.50
N ASN A 66 3.96 -12.25 8.58
CA ASN A 66 4.86 -13.29 9.08
C ASN A 66 4.62 -13.54 10.57
N GLN A 67 4.41 -12.48 11.36
CA GLN A 67 4.04 -12.58 12.78
C GLN A 67 2.69 -13.30 12.94
N GLU A 68 1.67 -12.90 12.19
CA GLU A 68 0.35 -13.54 12.22
C GLU A 68 0.43 -15.04 11.89
N ILE A 69 1.18 -15.41 10.85
CA ILE A 69 1.37 -16.83 10.47
C ILE A 69 2.10 -17.59 11.57
N LYS A 70 3.13 -17.00 12.19
CA LYS A 70 3.85 -17.62 13.32
C LYS A 70 2.93 -17.83 14.52
N GLU A 71 2.08 -16.85 14.83
CA GLU A 71 1.09 -16.98 15.89
C GLU A 71 0.10 -18.10 15.59
N ARG A 72 -0.44 -18.17 14.37
CA ARG A 72 -1.33 -19.26 13.93
C ARG A 72 -0.64 -20.63 14.01
N ILE A 73 0.62 -20.74 13.60
CA ILE A 73 1.40 -21.98 13.74
C ILE A 73 1.52 -22.35 15.22
N SER A 74 1.86 -21.38 16.07
CA SER A 74 2.00 -21.60 17.51
C SER A 74 0.70 -22.01 18.19
N GLN A 75 -0.46 -21.55 17.68
CA GLN A 75 -1.79 -21.97 18.14
C GLN A 75 -2.15 -23.36 17.62
N SER A 76 -1.89 -23.64 16.34
CA SER A 76 -2.19 -24.94 15.73
C SER A 76 -1.37 -26.12 16.28
N GLY A 77 -0.18 -25.84 16.82
CA GLY A 77 0.67 -26.84 17.47
C GLY A 77 0.29 -27.14 18.93
N LYS A 78 -0.71 -26.44 19.50
CA LYS A 78 -1.20 -26.73 20.86
C LYS A 78 -2.17 -27.91 20.81
N GLU A 79 -2.01 -28.83 21.75
CA GLU A 79 -2.90 -30.00 21.91
C GLU A 79 -4.38 -29.61 22.00
N GLU A 80 -4.67 -28.44 22.59
CA GLU A 80 -6.02 -27.89 22.72
C GLU A 80 -6.67 -27.59 21.35
N TYR A 81 -5.92 -27.07 20.37
CA TYR A 81 -6.44 -26.84 19.02
C TYR A 81 -6.66 -28.16 18.27
N LEU A 82 -5.79 -29.15 18.47
CA LEU A 82 -5.96 -30.50 17.94
C LEU A 82 -7.20 -31.19 18.52
N GLU A 83 -7.46 -31.02 19.81
CA GLU A 83 -8.66 -31.55 20.47
C GLU A 83 -9.93 -30.84 19.98
N GLU A 84 -9.91 -29.52 19.85
CA GLU A 84 -11.03 -28.73 19.31
C GLU A 84 -11.37 -29.15 17.87
N VAL A 85 -10.37 -29.25 16.99
CA VAL A 85 -10.58 -29.72 15.61
C VAL A 85 -11.07 -31.17 15.59
N ALA A 86 -10.55 -32.04 16.45
CA ALA A 86 -10.99 -33.43 16.53
C ALA A 86 -12.45 -33.54 16.99
N ARG A 87 -12.88 -32.73 17.96
CA ARG A 87 -14.27 -32.69 18.46
C ARG A 87 -15.22 -32.06 17.44
N ASP A 88 -14.85 -30.91 16.87
CA ASP A 88 -15.75 -30.10 16.05
C ASP A 88 -15.81 -30.59 14.60
N GLN A 89 -14.65 -30.83 13.98
CA GLN A 89 -14.61 -31.17 12.55
C GLN A 89 -14.64 -32.68 12.31
N LEU A 90 -14.07 -33.47 13.21
CA LEU A 90 -13.98 -34.92 13.05
C LEU A 90 -15.00 -35.68 13.93
N SER A 91 -15.76 -34.99 14.80
CA SER A 91 -16.69 -35.60 15.76
C SER A 91 -16.06 -36.75 16.57
N LEU A 92 -14.75 -36.67 16.79
CA LEU A 92 -13.97 -37.63 17.58
C LEU A 92 -14.05 -37.24 19.05
N LYS A 93 -14.01 -38.25 19.91
CA LYS A 93 -14.11 -38.09 21.37
C LYS A 93 -12.88 -38.64 22.08
N ALA A 94 -12.60 -38.11 23.26
CA ALA A 94 -11.56 -38.67 24.12
C ALA A 94 -11.96 -40.07 24.62
N PRO A 95 -10.99 -40.97 24.89
CA PRO A 95 -11.28 -42.29 25.45
C PRO A 95 -11.88 -42.15 26.86
N GLY A 96 -13.20 -42.39 26.98
CA GLY A 96 -13.94 -42.29 28.24
C GLY A 96 -15.17 -41.37 28.23
N GLU A 97 -15.42 -40.66 27.12
CA GLU A 97 -16.55 -39.72 27.01
C GLU A 97 -17.86 -40.38 26.52
N GLU A 98 -18.99 -40.06 27.16
CA GLU A 98 -20.34 -40.48 26.73
C GLU A 98 -20.96 -39.47 25.76
N VAL A 99 -21.44 -39.95 24.61
CA VAL A 99 -22.08 -39.13 23.59
C VAL A 99 -23.58 -39.14 23.81
N VAL A 100 -24.17 -37.99 24.14
CA VAL A 100 -25.62 -37.83 24.24
C VAL A 100 -26.17 -37.36 22.90
N VAL A 101 -26.70 -38.29 22.10
CA VAL A 101 -27.44 -37.94 20.88
C VAL A 101 -28.85 -37.54 21.28
N VAL A 102 -29.14 -36.24 21.26
CA VAL A 102 -30.50 -35.72 21.48
C VAL A 102 -31.34 -36.05 20.24
N LYS A 103 -32.03 -37.20 20.27
CA LYS A 103 -33.11 -37.47 19.32
C LYS A 103 -34.29 -36.58 19.70
N LYS A 104 -34.62 -35.61 18.83
CA LYS A 104 -35.95 -35.00 18.85
C LYS A 104 -36.94 -36.13 18.54
N GLU A 105 -37.68 -36.57 19.55
CA GLU A 105 -38.79 -37.49 19.34
C GLU A 105 -39.86 -36.82 18.47
N PRO A 106 -40.49 -37.59 17.55
CA PRO A 106 -41.57 -37.07 16.74
C PRO A 106 -42.81 -36.94 17.64
N ALA A 107 -43.21 -35.70 17.92
CA ALA A 107 -44.54 -35.42 18.44
C ALA A 107 -45.58 -35.80 17.36
N PHE A 108 -46.07 -37.05 17.41
CA PHE A 108 -47.31 -37.44 16.75
C PHE A 108 -48.48 -37.07 17.69
N ALA A 109 -49.65 -36.58 17.29
CA ALA A 109 -50.15 -35.89 16.10
C ALA A 109 -51.61 -35.53 16.46
N GLU A 110 -52.05 -34.28 16.28
CA GLU A 110 -53.48 -33.96 16.03
C GLU A 110 -53.55 -32.79 15.03
N GLY A 111 -54.41 -32.97 14.02
CA GLY A 111 -54.19 -32.45 12.68
C GLY A 111 -54.87 -31.12 12.34
N SER A 112 -54.42 -30.52 11.24
CA SER A 112 -55.26 -29.92 10.20
C SER A 112 -54.40 -29.44 9.03
N GLY A 113 -54.79 -29.83 7.82
CA GLY A 113 -54.43 -29.13 6.59
C GLY A 113 -53.15 -29.58 5.90
N GLU A 114 -53.29 -30.54 4.98
CA GLU A 114 -52.44 -30.53 3.79
C GLU A 114 -52.62 -29.18 3.08
N ALA A 115 -51.58 -28.36 3.09
CA ALA A 115 -51.36 -27.34 2.07
C ALA A 115 -49.94 -27.56 1.55
N LYS A 116 -49.85 -28.23 0.40
CA LYS A 116 -48.67 -28.16 -0.46
C LYS A 116 -48.56 -26.71 -0.93
N GLU A 117 -47.86 -25.88 -0.16
CA GLU A 117 -47.48 -24.53 -0.55
C GLU A 117 -46.41 -24.62 -1.65
N GLU A 118 -46.93 -24.58 -2.87
CA GLU A 118 -46.36 -23.96 -4.08
C GLU A 118 -44.84 -23.72 -4.09
N GLU A 119 -44.11 -24.70 -4.63
CA GLU A 119 -42.81 -24.52 -5.29
C GLU A 119 -42.91 -23.67 -6.59
N LYS A 120 -43.75 -22.64 -6.62
CA LYS A 120 -43.93 -21.72 -7.76
C LYS A 120 -43.47 -20.29 -7.51
N SER A 121 -42.72 -20.03 -6.44
CA SER A 121 -42.32 -18.65 -6.15
C SER A 121 -41.01 -18.19 -6.80
N TRP A 122 -40.11 -19.10 -7.19
CA TRP A 122 -38.77 -18.71 -7.64
C TRP A 122 -38.50 -18.98 -9.13
N TRP A 123 -38.98 -20.11 -9.67
CA TRP A 123 -38.75 -20.48 -11.06
C TRP A 123 -39.55 -19.63 -12.07
N ASP A 124 -40.74 -19.17 -11.68
CA ASP A 124 -41.58 -18.31 -12.53
C ASP A 124 -40.99 -16.89 -12.67
N TRP A 125 -40.26 -16.41 -11.66
CA TRP A 125 -39.52 -15.15 -11.75
C TRP A 125 -38.33 -15.25 -12.71
N ILE A 126 -37.60 -16.38 -12.67
CA ILE A 126 -36.41 -16.59 -13.52
C ILE A 126 -36.80 -16.68 -15.00
N LYS A 127 -37.90 -17.38 -15.33
CA LYS A 127 -38.37 -17.48 -16.73
C LYS A 127 -38.71 -16.11 -17.35
N LYS A 128 -39.31 -15.21 -16.55
CA LYS A 128 -39.73 -13.88 -17.00
C LYS A 128 -38.58 -12.97 -17.41
N ILE A 129 -37.36 -13.24 -16.96
CA ILE A 129 -36.16 -12.43 -17.26
C ILE A 129 -35.59 -12.77 -18.64
N TRP A 130 -35.87 -13.95 -19.19
CA TRP A 130 -35.24 -14.45 -20.42
C TRP A 130 -36.12 -14.30 -21.68
N GLU A 131 -37.40 -13.95 -21.52
CA GLU A 131 -38.36 -13.74 -22.61
C GLU A 131 -38.44 -12.29 -23.12
N LYS A 132 -37.44 -11.45 -22.83
CA LYS A 132 -37.33 -10.07 -23.33
C LYS A 132 -36.01 -9.86 -24.05
#